data_AF-A0A7V7AJ31-F1
#
_entry.id   AF-A0A7V7AJ31-F1
#
_cell.length_a   1.000
_cell.length_b   1.000
_cell.length_c   1.000
_cell.angle_alpha   90.00
_cell.angle_beta   90.00
_cell.angle_gamma   90.00
#
_symmetry.space_group_name_H-M   'P 1'
#
loop_
_entity.id
_entity.type
_entity.pdbx_description
1 polymer ?
#
loop_
_entity_poly.entity_id
_entity_poly.type
_entity_poly.pdbx_seq_one_letter_code
_entity_poly.pdbx_strand_id
1 'polypeptide(L)'
;MQAVLQEEMKMPRLSFLAKEERGLTLVEVLVSVTLLVLMSMSFAPALMFVLETAERNRIRTTATVLANEVIEELRGKSFDEIVIDESNLVGEKVEERAVDGHDYLVKTIIYWLELDEIGEPNWDYKGITVEVSPIGSYTGKGPAVTLETAVSREFGTPFLGGIGIRVHAYRGWQTGEREPSPDLWIKVTQGAKQERHLIKNGKVLILGFAEGKCTIAPEVPSGFMIRPDSVLEMDLAKGSNDLELYLEKPCNLKVNINL
;
A
#
# COMPACT_ATOMS: atom_id res chain seq x y z
N MET A 1 -81.56 -57.69 43.02
CA MET A 1 -81.22 -58.06 41.63
C MET A 1 -82.30 -57.43 40.76
N GLN A 2 -82.12 -56.40 39.94
CA GLN A 2 -80.96 -55.68 39.41
C GLN A 2 -81.32 -54.19 39.33
N ALA A 3 -80.31 -53.36 39.54
CA ALA A 3 -80.34 -51.93 39.23
C ALA A 3 -80.40 -51.74 37.70
N VAL A 4 -81.26 -50.84 37.23
CA VAL A 4 -81.16 -50.29 35.87
C VAL A 4 -80.49 -48.93 35.99
N LEU A 5 -79.26 -48.88 35.51
CA LEU A 5 -78.39 -47.73 35.39
C LEU A 5 -78.75 -46.89 34.16
N GLN A 6 -78.65 -45.58 34.37
CA GLN A 6 -78.41 -44.43 33.48
C GLN A 6 -78.15 -44.68 31.99
N GLU A 7 -78.67 -43.76 31.16
CA GLU A 7 -77.80 -42.80 30.45
C GLU A 7 -78.64 -41.63 29.87
N GLU A 8 -78.58 -40.46 30.50
CA GLU A 8 -78.97 -39.21 29.84
C GLU A 8 -77.85 -38.80 28.88
N MET A 9 -78.14 -38.84 27.59
CA MET A 9 -77.26 -38.38 26.53
C MET A 9 -77.13 -36.85 26.59
N LYS A 10 -76.10 -36.39 27.31
CA LYS A 10 -75.75 -34.97 27.43
C LYS A 10 -75.06 -34.53 26.13
N MET A 11 -75.81 -33.90 25.22
CA MET A 11 -75.19 -33.27 24.05
C MET A 11 -74.22 -32.16 24.49
N PRO A 12 -72.97 -32.14 23.99
CA PRO A 12 -72.08 -31.02 24.22
C PRO A 12 -72.65 -29.81 23.48
N ARG A 13 -73.08 -28.79 24.21
CA ARG A 13 -73.31 -27.47 23.63
C ARG A 13 -71.96 -26.99 23.10
N LEU A 14 -71.79 -27.01 21.78
CA LEU A 14 -70.76 -26.25 21.09
C LEU A 14 -71.01 -24.76 21.40
N SER A 15 -70.40 -24.27 22.48
CA SER A 15 -70.24 -22.84 22.70
C SER A 15 -69.31 -22.34 21.60
N PHE A 16 -69.90 -21.83 20.52
CA PHE A 16 -69.16 -21.03 19.55
C PHE A 16 -68.62 -19.83 20.33
N LEU A 17 -67.34 -19.89 20.69
CA LEU A 17 -66.59 -18.75 21.19
C LEU A 17 -66.52 -17.77 20.02
N ALA A 18 -67.55 -16.93 19.88
CA ALA A 18 -67.46 -15.72 19.09
C ALA A 18 -66.42 -14.83 19.79
N LYS A 19 -65.17 -15.01 19.39
CA LYS A 19 -64.05 -14.16 19.78
C LYS A 19 -64.40 -12.76 19.28
N GLU A 20 -64.49 -11.78 20.18
CA GLU A 20 -64.66 -10.38 19.79
C GLU A 20 -63.46 -9.98 18.90
N GLU A 21 -63.68 -9.94 17.59
CA GLU A 21 -62.76 -9.32 16.65
C GLU A 21 -62.89 -7.80 16.82
N ARG A 22 -62.18 -7.24 17.81
CA ARG A 22 -61.99 -5.79 17.89
C ARG A 22 -61.21 -5.35 16.66
N GLY A 23 -61.89 -4.69 15.72
CA GLY A 23 -61.27 -4.07 14.56
C GLY A 23 -60.23 -3.02 14.97
N LEU A 24 -59.13 -2.96 14.24
CA LEU A 24 -58.06 -1.96 14.41
C LEU A 24 -58.64 -0.55 14.27
N THR A 25 -58.31 0.34 15.21
CA THR A 25 -58.68 1.76 15.08
C THR A 25 -57.79 2.44 14.03
N LEU A 26 -58.31 3.42 13.30
CA LEU A 26 -57.54 4.17 12.29
C LEU A 26 -56.25 4.78 12.89
N VAL A 27 -56.34 5.24 14.14
CA VAL A 27 -55.20 5.82 14.89
C VAL A 27 -54.14 4.77 15.15
N GLU A 28 -54.52 3.56 15.55
CA GLU A 28 -53.58 2.47 15.80
C GLU A 28 -52.86 2.05 14.52
N VAL A 29 -53.58 1.95 13.39
CA VAL A 29 -52.97 1.70 12.07
C VAL A 29 -51.98 2.82 11.71
N LEU A 30 -52.34 4.08 11.95
CA LEU A 30 -51.47 5.22 11.62
C LEU A 30 -50.21 5.24 12.50
N VAL A 31 -50.35 4.95 13.79
CA VAL A 31 -49.21 4.82 14.71
C VAL A 31 -48.32 3.65 14.30
N SER A 32 -48.89 2.48 14.00
CA SER A 32 -48.12 1.31 13.54
C SER A 32 -47.36 1.60 12.25
N VAL A 33 -47.99 2.21 11.24
CA VAL A 33 -47.33 2.59 9.97
C VAL A 33 -46.21 3.59 10.23
N THR A 34 -46.44 4.59 11.08
CA THR A 34 -45.42 5.59 11.42
C THR A 34 -44.22 4.95 12.11
N LEU A 35 -44.46 4.05 13.08
CA LEU A 35 -43.39 3.30 13.74
C LEU A 35 -42.62 2.42 12.75
N LEU A 36 -43.32 1.78 11.80
CA LEU A 36 -42.69 0.94 10.78
C LEU A 36 -41.79 1.76 9.85
N VAL A 37 -42.21 2.95 9.43
CA VAL A 37 -41.39 3.86 8.62
C VAL A 37 -40.17 4.34 9.41
N LEU A 38 -40.33 4.73 10.67
CA LEU A 38 -39.22 5.14 11.54
C LEU A 38 -38.20 4.00 11.73
N MET A 39 -38.68 2.77 11.91
CA MET A 39 -37.80 1.59 11.96
C MET A 39 -37.12 1.37 10.62
N SER A 40 -37.81 1.46 9.49
CA SER A 40 -37.18 1.28 8.17
C SER A 40 -36.10 2.34 7.89
N MET A 41 -36.31 3.59 8.29
CA MET A 41 -35.34 4.67 8.10
C MET A 41 -34.06 4.46 8.92
N SER A 42 -34.14 3.81 10.07
CA SER A 42 -32.95 3.54 10.90
C SER A 42 -32.01 2.48 10.29
N PHE A 43 -32.52 1.60 9.43
CA PHE A 43 -31.72 0.56 8.76
C PHE A 43 -31.00 1.05 7.50
N ALA A 44 -31.47 2.12 6.85
CA ALA A 44 -30.89 2.58 5.59
C ALA A 44 -29.40 2.98 5.71
N PRO A 45 -28.94 3.73 6.75
CA PRO A 45 -27.52 4.01 6.94
C PRO A 45 -26.67 2.76 7.16
N ALA A 46 -27.20 1.77 7.89
CA ALA A 46 -26.51 0.51 8.13
C ALA A 46 -26.31 -0.28 6.83
N LEU A 47 -27.34 -0.34 5.97
CA LEU A 47 -27.24 -0.96 4.65
C LEU A 47 -26.18 -0.28 3.78
N MET A 48 -26.18 1.05 3.72
CA MET A 48 -25.18 1.82 2.97
C MET A 48 -23.76 1.55 3.48
N PHE A 49 -23.56 1.54 4.81
CA PHE A 49 -22.27 1.22 5.41
C PHE A 49 -21.78 -0.19 5.05
N VAL A 50 -22.67 -1.19 5.05
CA VAL A 50 -22.34 -2.57 4.66
C VAL A 50 -21.94 -2.63 3.19
N LEU A 51 -22.68 -1.95 2.31
CA LEU A 51 -22.37 -1.90 0.87
C LEU A 51 -21.03 -1.21 0.61
N GLU A 52 -20.76 -0.07 1.25
CA GLU A 52 -19.47 0.61 1.14
C GLU A 52 -18.34 -0.31 1.62
N THR A 53 -18.49 -0.94 2.79
CA THR A 53 -17.46 -1.84 3.34
C THR A 53 -17.20 -3.03 2.43
N ALA A 54 -18.25 -3.64 1.88
CA ALA A 54 -18.14 -4.73 0.93
C ALA A 54 -17.36 -4.30 -0.33
N GLU A 55 -17.66 -3.13 -0.86
CA GLU A 55 -16.98 -2.57 -2.03
C GLU A 55 -15.51 -2.26 -1.74
N ARG A 56 -15.20 -1.64 -0.58
CA ARG A 56 -13.81 -1.39 -0.16
C ARG A 56 -13.00 -2.67 -0.07
N ASN A 57 -13.60 -3.73 0.48
CA ASN A 57 -12.97 -5.04 0.57
C ASN A 57 -12.75 -5.66 -0.81
N ARG A 58 -13.73 -5.57 -1.71
CA ARG A 58 -13.59 -6.05 -3.09
C ARG A 58 -12.44 -5.33 -3.82
N ILE A 59 -12.37 -4.01 -3.69
CA ILE A 59 -11.31 -3.19 -4.29
C ILE A 59 -9.94 -3.63 -3.75
N ARG A 60 -9.82 -3.81 -2.44
CA ARG A 60 -8.57 -4.25 -1.79
C ARG A 60 -8.15 -5.66 -2.22
N THR A 61 -9.10 -6.60 -2.28
CA THR A 61 -8.83 -7.96 -2.76
C THR A 61 -8.35 -7.95 -4.21
N THR A 62 -9.00 -7.18 -5.08
CA THR A 62 -8.60 -7.05 -6.49
C THR A 62 -7.21 -6.43 -6.62
N ALA A 63 -6.93 -5.35 -5.89
CA ALA A 63 -5.59 -4.75 -5.84
C ALA A 63 -4.52 -5.74 -5.35
N THR A 64 -4.87 -6.61 -4.40
CA THR A 64 -3.97 -7.65 -3.88
C THR A 64 -3.71 -8.73 -4.93
N VAL A 65 -4.74 -9.16 -5.66
CA VAL A 65 -4.58 -10.12 -6.76
C VAL A 65 -3.69 -9.53 -7.87
N LEU A 66 -3.93 -8.29 -8.28
CA LEU A 66 -3.09 -7.59 -9.27
C LEU A 66 -1.64 -7.46 -8.81
N ALA A 67 -1.40 -7.09 -7.54
CA ALA A 67 -0.04 -6.98 -7.01
C ALA A 67 0.69 -8.33 -7.02
N ASN A 68 -0.01 -9.41 -6.66
CA ASN A 68 0.56 -10.76 -6.72
C ASN A 68 0.81 -11.21 -8.16
N GLU A 69 -0.09 -10.92 -9.09
CA GLU A 69 0.09 -11.24 -10.51
C GLU A 69 1.39 -10.64 -11.07
N VAL A 70 1.64 -9.36 -10.79
CA VAL A 70 2.88 -8.69 -11.21
C VAL A 70 4.11 -9.28 -10.55
N ILE A 71 4.04 -9.60 -9.24
CA ILE A 71 5.14 -10.27 -8.54
C ILE A 71 5.44 -11.64 -9.16
N GLU A 72 4.43 -12.44 -9.43
CA GLU A 72 4.61 -13.77 -10.01
C GLU A 72 5.11 -13.70 -11.45
N GLU A 73 4.67 -12.70 -12.24
CA GLU A 73 5.23 -12.42 -13.56
C GLU A 73 6.73 -12.13 -13.48
N LEU A 74 7.14 -11.26 -12.54
CA LEU A 74 8.54 -10.91 -12.35
C LEU A 74 9.37 -12.08 -11.79
N ARG A 75 8.80 -12.91 -10.91
CA ARG A 75 9.45 -14.12 -10.38
C ARG A 75 9.61 -15.21 -11.43
N GLY A 76 8.79 -15.19 -12.49
CA GLY A 76 8.92 -16.08 -13.63
C GLY A 76 10.05 -15.69 -14.60
N LYS A 77 10.65 -14.50 -14.45
CA LYS A 77 11.76 -14.01 -15.27
C LYS A 77 13.11 -14.40 -14.65
N SER A 78 14.13 -14.53 -15.50
CA SER A 78 15.51 -14.66 -15.03
C SER A 78 16.00 -13.35 -14.41
N PHE A 79 17.02 -13.42 -13.56
CA PHE A 79 17.55 -12.25 -12.85
C PHE A 79 17.89 -11.06 -13.77
N ASP A 80 18.44 -11.32 -14.96
CA ASP A 80 18.82 -10.30 -15.93
C ASP A 80 17.63 -9.66 -16.65
N GLU A 81 16.51 -10.38 -16.75
CA GLU A 81 15.28 -9.92 -17.40
C GLU A 81 14.37 -9.12 -16.44
N ILE A 82 14.67 -9.12 -15.14
CA ILE A 82 13.97 -8.29 -14.14
C ILE A 82 14.51 -6.86 -14.26
N VAL A 83 13.95 -6.11 -15.21
CA VAL A 83 14.31 -4.73 -15.52
C VAL A 83 13.04 -3.89 -15.74
N ILE A 84 13.18 -2.56 -15.66
CA ILE A 84 12.07 -1.65 -15.98
C ILE A 84 11.85 -1.61 -17.49
N ASP A 85 12.93 -1.47 -18.24
CA ASP A 85 12.99 -1.55 -19.70
C ASP A 85 14.42 -1.91 -20.17
N GLU A 86 14.64 -2.08 -21.47
CA GLU A 86 15.95 -2.47 -22.04
C GLU A 86 17.07 -1.46 -21.76
N SER A 87 16.73 -0.20 -21.48
CA SER A 87 17.68 0.88 -21.18
C SER A 87 17.85 1.15 -19.68
N ASN A 88 16.88 0.73 -18.86
CA ASN A 88 16.81 0.99 -17.42
C ASN A 88 16.65 -0.32 -16.65
N LEU A 89 17.76 -0.77 -16.05
CA LEU A 89 17.78 -1.99 -15.24
C LEU A 89 16.98 -1.86 -13.93
N VAL A 90 16.86 -0.63 -13.42
CA VAL A 90 16.20 -0.28 -12.16
C VAL A 90 15.43 1.02 -12.34
N GLY A 91 14.52 1.31 -11.42
CA GLY A 91 13.67 2.50 -11.46
C GLY A 91 12.22 2.17 -11.17
N GLU A 92 11.32 2.91 -11.82
CA GLU A 92 9.89 2.83 -11.60
C GLU A 92 9.15 2.69 -12.93
N LYS A 93 8.24 1.72 -13.00
CA LYS A 93 7.28 1.54 -14.09
C LYS A 93 5.88 1.76 -13.52
N VAL A 94 5.09 2.56 -14.19
CA VAL A 94 3.69 2.82 -13.83
C VAL A 94 2.81 2.44 -15.00
N GLU A 95 1.78 1.64 -14.73
CA GLU A 95 0.80 1.22 -15.71
C GLU A 95 -0.62 1.24 -15.13
N GLU A 96 -1.61 1.47 -15.98
CA GLU A 96 -3.02 1.41 -15.61
C GLU A 96 -3.59 0.04 -16.00
N ARG A 97 -4.36 -0.58 -15.10
CA ARG A 97 -5.07 -1.83 -15.36
C ARG A 97 -6.54 -1.69 -14.97
N ALA A 98 -7.43 -2.10 -15.88
CA ALA A 98 -8.87 -2.11 -15.64
C ALA A 98 -9.33 -3.54 -15.32
N VAL A 99 -10.02 -3.72 -14.18
CA VAL A 99 -10.60 -5.00 -13.75
C VAL A 99 -12.02 -4.75 -13.24
N ASP A 100 -12.99 -5.49 -13.77
CA ASP A 100 -14.40 -5.39 -13.37
C ASP A 100 -15.00 -3.97 -13.41
N GLY A 101 -14.51 -3.12 -14.31
CA GLY A 101 -14.95 -1.71 -14.41
C GLY A 101 -14.32 -0.78 -13.36
N HIS A 102 -13.29 -1.24 -12.65
CA HIS A 102 -12.45 -0.43 -11.78
C HIS A 102 -11.06 -0.25 -12.39
N ASP A 103 -10.57 0.98 -12.37
CA ASP A 103 -9.23 1.32 -12.85
C ASP A 103 -8.24 1.34 -11.66
N TYR A 104 -7.08 0.74 -11.89
CA TYR A 104 -5.99 0.67 -10.92
C TYR A 104 -4.71 1.22 -11.51
N LEU A 105 -3.98 1.97 -10.70
CA LEU A 105 -2.60 2.34 -10.98
C LEU A 105 -1.69 1.29 -10.33
N VAL A 106 -0.92 0.59 -11.16
CA VAL A 106 0.07 -0.40 -10.78
C VAL A 106 1.45 0.22 -10.93
N LYS A 107 2.16 0.33 -9.82
CA LYS A 107 3.50 0.93 -9.73
C LYS A 107 4.49 -0.14 -9.31
N THR A 108 5.38 -0.50 -10.22
CA THR A 108 6.45 -1.47 -10.00
C THR A 108 7.77 -0.73 -9.85
N ILE A 109 8.46 -0.95 -8.75
CA ILE A 109 9.76 -0.37 -8.46
C ILE A 109 10.77 -1.49 -8.34
N ILE A 110 11.85 -1.39 -9.10
CA ILE A 110 12.98 -2.34 -9.08
C ILE A 110 14.21 -1.56 -8.66
N TYR A 111 14.98 -2.08 -7.71
CA TYR A 111 16.19 -1.46 -7.19
C TYR A 111 17.21 -2.51 -6.77
N TRP A 112 18.49 -2.16 -6.73
CA TRP A 112 19.51 -3.05 -6.19
C TRP A 112 19.49 -2.99 -4.66
N LEU A 113 19.46 -4.16 -4.03
CA LEU A 113 19.50 -4.27 -2.58
C LEU A 113 20.95 -4.19 -2.10
N GLU A 114 21.19 -3.27 -1.17
CA GLU A 114 22.45 -3.21 -0.42
C GLU A 114 22.27 -3.95 0.90
N LEU A 115 22.84 -5.16 0.99
CA LEU A 115 22.81 -5.99 2.19
C LEU A 115 24.12 -5.92 2.98
N ASP A 116 25.22 -5.51 2.34
CA ASP A 116 26.55 -5.50 2.93
C ASP A 116 26.86 -4.11 3.51
N GLU A 117 27.29 -4.08 4.78
CA GLU A 117 27.67 -2.81 5.43
C GLU A 117 29.11 -2.42 5.10
N ILE A 118 29.97 -3.38 4.76
CA ILE A 118 31.40 -3.18 4.51
C ILE A 118 31.83 -4.14 3.41
N GLY A 119 32.66 -3.69 2.47
CA GLY A 119 33.25 -4.53 1.44
C GLY A 119 33.07 -3.95 0.05
N GLU A 120 33.38 -4.75 -0.97
CA GLU A 120 33.03 -4.39 -2.34
C GLU A 120 31.51 -4.53 -2.51
N PRO A 121 30.83 -3.53 -3.08
CA PRO A 121 29.39 -3.59 -3.27
C PRO A 121 28.99 -4.80 -4.11
N ASN A 122 28.09 -5.63 -3.58
CA ASN A 122 27.73 -6.89 -4.19
C ASN A 122 26.29 -6.86 -4.74
N TRP A 123 26.15 -7.14 -6.02
CA TRP A 123 24.90 -6.98 -6.78
C TRP A 123 24.12 -8.29 -6.86
N ASP A 124 24.03 -8.98 -5.72
CA ASP A 124 23.43 -10.30 -5.65
C ASP A 124 21.91 -10.28 -5.58
N TYR A 125 21.29 -9.12 -5.30
CA TYR A 125 19.86 -9.05 -5.06
C TYR A 125 19.22 -7.83 -5.72
N LYS A 126 18.07 -8.06 -6.36
CA LYS A 126 17.14 -7.01 -6.76
C LYS A 126 15.96 -7.01 -5.79
N GLY A 127 15.66 -5.85 -5.24
CA GLY A 127 14.41 -5.59 -4.52
C GLY A 127 13.32 -5.18 -5.51
N ILE A 128 12.11 -5.67 -5.28
CA ILE A 128 10.93 -5.37 -6.07
C ILE A 128 9.82 -4.92 -5.13
N THR A 129 9.27 -3.73 -5.39
CA THR A 129 8.07 -3.23 -4.71
C THR A 129 6.96 -3.05 -5.73
N VAL A 130 5.80 -3.64 -5.49
CA VAL A 130 4.60 -3.44 -6.30
C VAL A 130 3.55 -2.76 -5.46
N GLU A 131 3.16 -1.56 -5.84
CA GLU A 131 2.07 -0.80 -5.23
C GLU A 131 0.89 -0.72 -6.20
N VAL A 132 -0.29 -1.13 -5.74
CA VAL A 132 -1.53 -1.08 -6.50
C VAL A 132 -2.53 -0.20 -5.78
N SER A 133 -3.01 0.84 -6.45
CA SER A 133 -3.97 1.79 -5.89
C SER A 133 -5.17 2.00 -6.84
N PRO A 134 -6.40 2.12 -6.32
CA PRO A 134 -7.56 2.44 -7.15
C PRO A 134 -7.50 3.89 -7.60
N ILE A 135 -7.84 4.14 -8.86
CA ILE A 135 -7.91 5.48 -9.47
C ILE A 135 -9.33 5.82 -9.97
N GLY A 136 -9.51 7.00 -10.56
CA GLY A 136 -10.79 7.47 -11.08
C GLY A 136 -11.86 7.62 -9.97
N SER A 137 -13.08 7.12 -10.23
CA SER A 137 -14.22 7.21 -9.30
C SER A 137 -14.05 6.46 -7.97
N TYR A 138 -12.95 5.73 -7.82
CA TYR A 138 -12.60 4.96 -6.64
C TYR A 138 -11.34 5.46 -5.92
N THR A 139 -10.78 6.58 -6.38
CA THR A 139 -9.67 7.25 -5.72
C THR A 139 -10.03 7.53 -4.25
N GLY A 140 -9.19 7.05 -3.32
CA GLY A 140 -9.40 7.19 -1.87
C GLY A 140 -10.49 6.29 -1.27
N LYS A 141 -11.15 5.42 -2.06
CA LYS A 141 -12.14 4.47 -1.55
C LYS A 141 -11.52 3.18 -0.99
N GLY A 142 -10.28 2.86 -1.32
CA GLY A 142 -9.56 1.71 -0.78
C GLY A 142 -8.10 2.04 -0.48
N PRO A 143 -7.45 1.33 0.46
CA PRO A 143 -6.02 1.52 0.69
C PRO A 143 -5.23 1.05 -0.53
N ALA A 144 -4.10 1.70 -0.80
CA ALA A 144 -3.08 1.13 -1.66
C ALA A 144 -2.59 -0.19 -1.05
N VAL A 145 -2.38 -1.20 -1.90
CA VAL A 145 -1.77 -2.47 -1.50
C VAL A 145 -0.34 -2.44 -1.98
N THR A 146 0.60 -2.60 -1.06
CA THR A 146 2.03 -2.69 -1.34
C THR A 146 2.51 -4.10 -1.02
N LEU A 147 3.14 -4.75 -1.99
CA LEU A 147 3.84 -6.01 -1.81
C LEU A 147 5.32 -5.80 -2.14
N GLU A 148 6.18 -6.45 -1.37
CA GLU A 148 7.63 -6.37 -1.53
C GLU A 148 8.20 -7.78 -1.64
N THR A 149 9.19 -7.95 -2.51
CA THR A 149 9.92 -9.20 -2.67
C THR A 149 11.35 -8.91 -3.11
N ALA A 150 12.20 -9.94 -3.08
CA ALA A 150 13.57 -9.86 -3.54
C ALA A 150 13.92 -11.08 -4.37
N VAL A 151 14.75 -10.89 -5.39
CA VAL A 151 15.24 -11.95 -6.26
C VAL A 151 16.76 -11.98 -6.19
N SER A 152 17.30 -13.17 -5.92
CA SER A 152 18.74 -13.41 -5.90
C SER A 152 19.27 -13.67 -7.30
N ARG A 153 20.51 -13.27 -7.55
CA ARG A 153 21.25 -13.58 -8.76
C ARG A 153 21.46 -15.08 -8.93
N GLU A 154 21.37 -15.54 -10.17
CA GLU A 154 21.63 -16.92 -10.54
C GLU A 154 23.13 -17.16 -10.78
N PHE A 155 23.58 -18.38 -10.54
CA PHE A 155 24.96 -18.76 -10.83
C PHE A 155 25.21 -18.74 -12.36
N GLY A 156 26.17 -17.95 -12.81
CA GLY A 156 26.52 -17.82 -14.23
C GLY A 156 26.04 -16.55 -14.92
N THR A 157 25.22 -15.74 -14.24
CA THR A 157 24.86 -14.39 -14.70
C THR A 157 26.14 -13.53 -14.88
N PRO A 158 26.35 -12.92 -16.06
CA PRO A 158 27.56 -12.15 -16.34
C PRO A 158 27.68 -10.95 -15.40
N PHE A 159 28.91 -10.61 -15.01
CA PHE A 159 29.13 -9.53 -14.07
C PHE A 159 28.64 -8.19 -14.62
N LEU A 160 27.82 -7.48 -13.84
CA LEU A 160 27.44 -6.12 -14.19
C LEU A 160 28.66 -5.21 -14.04
N GLY A 161 29.34 -4.93 -15.17
CA GLY A 161 30.54 -4.11 -15.18
C GLY A 161 30.29 -2.67 -14.72
N GLY A 162 31.37 -1.98 -14.37
CA GLY A 162 31.33 -0.58 -13.93
C GLY A 162 31.61 -0.42 -12.44
N ILE A 163 31.40 0.79 -11.95
CA ILE A 163 31.63 1.20 -10.57
C ILE A 163 30.32 1.18 -9.80
N GLY A 164 30.39 0.62 -8.59
CA GLY A 164 29.31 0.64 -7.62
C GLY A 164 29.38 1.85 -6.69
N ILE A 165 28.21 2.39 -6.36
CA ILE A 165 28.02 3.45 -5.36
C ILE A 165 27.07 2.91 -4.29
N ARG A 166 27.51 2.92 -3.03
CA ARG A 166 26.64 2.65 -1.89
C ARG A 166 26.15 3.96 -1.32
N VAL A 167 24.83 4.10 -1.23
CA VAL A 167 24.24 5.30 -0.63
C VAL A 167 23.50 4.90 0.63
N HIS A 168 23.93 5.48 1.74
CA HIS A 168 23.28 5.35 3.04
C HIS A 168 22.61 6.67 3.40
N ALA A 169 21.31 6.65 3.60
CA ALA A 169 20.55 7.82 4.00
C ALA A 169 20.07 7.69 5.45
N TYR A 170 20.39 8.69 6.26
CA TYR A 170 20.11 8.71 7.69
C TYR A 170 19.28 9.92 8.11
N ARG A 171 18.61 9.78 9.25
CA ARG A 171 18.00 10.81 10.08
C ARG A 171 18.68 10.88 11.43
N GLY A 172 18.32 11.88 12.23
CA GLY A 172 18.74 12.03 13.62
C GLY A 172 20.09 12.72 13.77
N TRP A 173 20.54 13.48 12.77
CA TRP A 173 21.76 14.29 12.91
C TRP A 173 21.62 15.36 14.01
N GLN A 174 20.38 15.75 14.33
CA GLN A 174 20.09 16.70 15.41
C GLN A 174 20.16 16.06 16.80
N THR A 175 19.82 14.77 16.90
CA THR A 175 19.78 14.01 18.17
C THR A 175 21.07 13.23 18.43
N GLY A 176 21.88 13.01 17.38
CA GLY A 176 23.08 12.18 17.42
C GLY A 176 22.83 10.69 17.22
N GLU A 177 21.57 10.27 17.10
CA GLU A 177 21.19 8.89 16.80
C GLU A 177 21.05 8.71 15.28
N ARG A 178 21.69 7.69 14.70
CA ARG A 178 21.55 7.37 13.28
C ARG A 178 20.31 6.49 13.09
N GLU A 179 19.25 7.07 12.56
CA GLU A 179 18.06 6.33 12.13
C GLU A 179 18.03 6.19 10.60
N PRO A 180 17.53 5.09 10.02
CA PRO A 180 17.30 5.02 8.59
C PRO A 180 16.35 6.13 8.10
N SER A 181 16.67 6.74 6.96
CA SER A 181 15.76 7.70 6.33
C SER A 181 14.45 7.03 5.89
N PRO A 182 13.37 7.81 5.69
CA PRO A 182 12.23 7.34 4.91
C PRO A 182 12.69 7.03 3.49
N ASP A 183 11.87 6.27 2.76
CA ASP A 183 12.11 5.99 1.35
C ASP A 183 12.18 7.29 0.55
N LEU A 184 13.21 7.44 -0.28
CA LEU A 184 13.39 8.62 -1.13
C LEU A 184 14.06 8.26 -2.45
N TRP A 185 13.75 9.01 -3.49
CA TRP A 185 14.36 8.84 -4.79
C TRP A 185 15.62 9.70 -4.93
N ILE A 186 16.65 9.17 -5.56
CA ILE A 186 17.83 9.93 -5.96
C ILE A 186 18.00 9.87 -7.47
N LYS A 187 18.44 10.98 -8.06
CA LYS A 187 18.88 11.03 -9.46
C LYS A 187 20.40 11.03 -9.49
N VAL A 188 20.98 10.07 -10.19
CA VAL A 188 22.42 9.99 -10.42
C VAL A 188 22.70 10.42 -11.85
N THR A 189 23.58 11.40 -12.01
CA THR A 189 23.95 11.97 -13.31
C THR A 189 25.45 11.87 -13.52
N GLN A 190 25.88 11.26 -14.63
CA GLN A 190 27.27 11.20 -15.08
C GLN A 190 27.35 11.45 -16.59
N GLY A 191 27.84 12.62 -16.98
CA GLY A 191 27.82 13.05 -18.38
C GLY A 191 26.39 13.09 -18.93
N ALA A 192 26.11 12.31 -19.97
CA ALA A 192 24.77 12.17 -20.56
C ALA A 192 23.91 11.07 -19.90
N LYS A 193 24.51 10.22 -19.06
CA LYS A 193 23.80 9.13 -18.37
C LYS A 193 23.07 9.70 -17.16
N GLN A 194 21.78 9.45 -17.07
CA GLN A 194 20.95 9.82 -15.93
C GLN A 194 20.06 8.64 -15.53
N GLU A 195 20.15 8.21 -14.28
CA GLU A 195 19.32 7.14 -13.72
C GLU A 195 18.66 7.59 -12.43
N ARG A 196 17.52 6.98 -12.10
CA ARG A 196 16.74 7.28 -10.89
C ARG A 196 16.66 6.03 -10.02
N HIS A 197 17.08 6.13 -8.76
CA HIS A 197 17.24 5.01 -7.84
C HIS A 197 16.45 5.24 -6.56
N LEU A 198 15.78 4.21 -6.04
CA LEU A 198 15.05 4.29 -4.79
C LEU A 198 15.98 3.93 -3.63
N ILE A 199 16.18 4.86 -2.69
CA ILE A 199 16.70 4.53 -1.36
C ILE A 199 15.57 3.91 -0.57
N LYS A 200 15.68 2.62 -0.26
CA LYS A 200 14.71 1.88 0.54
C LYS A 200 15.29 1.66 1.92
N ASN A 201 14.54 2.02 2.97
CA ASN A 201 14.99 1.87 4.36
C ASN A 201 16.41 2.43 4.60
N GLY A 202 16.71 3.59 4.01
CA GLY A 202 18.00 4.27 4.17
C GLY A 202 19.19 3.63 3.43
N LYS A 203 18.98 2.65 2.54
CA LYS A 203 20.07 2.03 1.77
C LYS A 203 19.70 1.87 0.30
N VAL A 204 20.68 2.01 -0.59
CA VAL A 204 20.60 1.57 -1.99
C VAL A 204 22.00 1.30 -2.56
N LEU A 205 22.06 0.32 -3.45
CA LEU A 205 23.21 0.06 -4.29
C LEU A 205 22.96 0.62 -5.69
N ILE A 206 23.95 1.30 -6.26
CA ILE A 206 23.89 1.86 -7.62
C ILE A 206 25.06 1.28 -8.39
N LEU A 207 24.84 0.85 -9.63
CA LEU A 207 25.83 0.10 -10.41
C LEU A 207 25.90 0.61 -11.85
N GLY A 208 26.93 0.18 -12.58
CA GLY A 208 27.03 0.43 -14.03
C GLY A 208 27.47 1.82 -14.41
N PHE A 209 28.13 2.57 -13.52
CA PHE A 209 28.74 3.86 -13.82
C PHE A 209 30.23 3.73 -14.17
N ALA A 210 30.79 4.70 -14.88
CA ALA A 210 32.21 4.73 -15.25
C ALA A 210 33.04 5.52 -14.21
N GLU A 211 34.37 5.44 -14.30
CA GLU A 211 35.26 6.31 -13.50
C GLU A 211 35.02 7.79 -13.84
N GLY A 212 35.11 8.65 -12.83
CA GLY A 212 34.98 10.10 -12.96
C GLY A 212 33.80 10.69 -12.20
N LYS A 213 33.60 12.01 -12.38
CA LYS A 213 32.63 12.79 -11.61
C LYS A 213 31.18 12.39 -11.88
N CYS A 214 30.41 12.21 -10.82
CA CYS A 214 28.95 12.09 -10.85
C CYS A 214 28.29 13.02 -9.84
N THR A 215 27.03 13.39 -10.12
CA THR A 215 26.19 14.18 -9.23
C THR A 215 25.03 13.32 -8.74
N ILE A 216 24.75 13.38 -7.43
CA ILE A 216 23.67 12.65 -6.76
C ILE A 216 22.68 13.68 -6.21
N ALA A 217 21.50 13.77 -6.83
CA ALA A 217 20.47 14.73 -6.47
C ALA A 217 19.28 14.02 -5.80
N PRO A 218 19.10 14.13 -4.47
CA PRO A 218 17.97 13.55 -3.77
C PRO A 218 16.68 14.33 -4.00
N GLU A 219 15.60 13.60 -4.28
CA GLU A 219 14.23 14.09 -4.30
C GLU A 219 13.68 14.05 -2.87
N VAL A 220 13.93 15.13 -2.12
CA VAL A 220 13.61 15.22 -0.70
C VAL A 220 12.09 15.07 -0.47
N PRO A 221 11.63 14.10 0.34
CA PRO A 221 10.22 13.94 0.66
C PRO A 221 9.63 15.17 1.37
N SER A 222 8.34 15.41 1.21
CA SER A 222 7.64 16.51 1.88
C SER A 222 7.81 16.44 3.41
N GLY A 223 8.12 17.59 4.02
CA GLY A 223 8.36 17.69 5.45
C GLY A 223 9.77 17.30 5.90
N PHE A 224 10.69 17.06 4.96
CA PHE A 224 12.11 16.84 5.23
C PHE A 224 12.97 17.92 4.56
N MET A 225 14.17 18.08 5.07
CA MET A 225 15.25 18.85 4.47
C MET A 225 16.52 18.01 4.43
N ILE A 226 17.33 18.23 3.40
CA ILE A 226 18.68 17.68 3.36
C ILE A 226 19.59 18.51 4.26
N ARG A 227 20.60 17.88 4.85
CA ARG A 227 21.62 18.58 5.63
C ARG A 227 22.34 19.60 4.74
N PRO A 228 22.44 20.90 5.11
CA PRO A 228 22.90 21.96 4.20
C PRO A 228 24.34 21.84 3.69
N ASP A 229 25.20 21.14 4.41
CA ASP A 229 26.61 20.87 4.09
C ASP A 229 26.83 19.51 3.40
N SER A 230 25.75 18.86 2.93
CA SER A 230 25.84 17.60 2.20
C SER A 230 26.62 17.78 0.89
N VAL A 231 27.62 16.94 0.67
CA VAL A 231 28.35 16.86 -0.58
C VAL A 231 27.57 15.96 -1.54
N LEU A 232 27.08 16.53 -2.64
CA LEU A 232 26.24 15.84 -3.63
C LEU A 232 26.99 15.53 -4.94
N GLU A 233 28.31 15.71 -4.94
CA GLU A 233 29.20 15.37 -6.04
C GLU A 233 30.24 14.37 -5.55
N MET A 234 30.55 13.38 -6.38
CA MET A 234 31.51 12.33 -6.08
C MET A 234 32.38 12.06 -7.29
N ASP A 235 33.65 11.77 -7.07
CA ASP A 235 34.56 11.30 -8.12
C ASP A 235 34.70 9.78 -8.02
N LEU A 236 34.07 9.07 -8.96
CA LEU A 236 33.99 7.62 -8.94
C LEU A 236 35.33 6.99 -9.32
N ALA A 237 35.82 6.11 -8.45
CA ALA A 237 37.04 5.34 -8.68
C ALA A 237 36.77 3.84 -8.52
N LYS A 238 37.72 3.00 -8.98
CA LYS A 238 37.64 1.55 -8.73
C LYS A 238 37.61 1.25 -7.24
N GLY A 239 36.76 0.31 -6.85
CA GLY A 239 36.52 -0.08 -5.46
C GLY A 239 35.17 0.40 -4.96
N SER A 240 35.03 0.51 -3.63
CA SER A 240 33.79 0.97 -3.00
C SER A 240 33.72 2.50 -2.98
N ASN A 241 32.59 3.04 -3.44
CA ASN A 241 32.30 4.47 -3.37
C ASN A 241 31.08 4.65 -2.47
N ASP A 242 31.28 5.18 -1.27
CA ASP A 242 30.23 5.26 -0.26
C ASP A 242 29.82 6.72 -0.07
N LEU A 243 28.52 6.99 -0.14
CA LEU A 243 27.93 8.30 0.14
C LEU A 243 26.97 8.20 1.31
N GLU A 244 27.18 9.04 2.32
CA GLU A 244 26.20 9.26 3.38
C GLU A 244 25.35 10.50 3.05
N LEU A 245 24.03 10.31 2.99
CA LEU A 245 23.04 11.36 2.90
C LEU A 245 22.35 11.54 4.25
N TYR A 246 22.07 12.79 4.59
CA TYR A 246 21.42 13.13 5.84
C TYR A 246 20.14 13.90 5.53
N LEU A 247 19.00 13.40 6.04
CA LEU A 247 17.68 14.06 5.98
C LEU A 247 17.12 14.30 7.38
N GLU A 248 16.36 15.38 7.59
CA GLU A 248 15.72 15.67 8.89
C GLU A 248 14.44 16.47 8.71
N LYS A 249 13.56 16.42 9.72
CA LYS A 249 12.42 17.34 9.77
C LYS A 249 12.89 18.77 10.09
N PRO A 250 12.34 19.80 9.42
CA PRO A 250 12.69 21.18 9.75
C PRO A 250 12.29 21.50 11.19
N CYS A 251 13.16 22.21 11.92
CA CYS A 251 12.87 22.68 13.26
C CYS A 251 11.80 23.78 13.25
N ASN A 252 10.96 23.80 14.28
CA ASN A 252 10.02 24.90 14.51
C ASN A 252 10.66 25.99 15.37
N LEU A 253 10.68 27.23 14.88
CA LEU A 253 11.05 28.40 15.69
C LEU A 253 9.81 28.91 16.43
N LYS A 254 9.82 28.85 17.77
CA LYS A 254 8.84 29.56 18.61
C LYS A 254 9.42 30.91 19.04
N VAL A 255 8.85 32.00 18.55
CA VAL A 255 9.19 33.35 19.00
C VAL A 255 8.17 33.78 20.03
N ASN A 256 8.59 33.95 21.28
CA ASN A 256 7.78 34.58 22.32
C ASN A 256 7.99 36.09 22.26
N ILE A 257 6.96 36.82 21.84
CA ILE A 257 6.94 38.28 21.91
C ILE A 257 6.35 38.64 23.27
N ASN A 258 7.18 39.12 24.18
CA ASN A 258 6.71 39.77 25.40
C ASN A 258 6.23 41.18 25.01
N LEU A 259 4.91 41.39 25.08
CA LEU A 259 4.28 42.71 24.96
C LEU A 259 4.36 43.45 26.30
#